data_AF-A0A7S2XGI9-F1
#
_entry.id   AF-A0A7S2XGI9-F1
#
_cell.length_a   1.000
_cell.length_b   1.000
_cell.length_c   1.000
_cell.angle_alpha   90.00
_cell.angle_beta   90.00
_cell.angle_gamma   90.00
#
_symmetry.space_group_name_H-M   'P 1'
#
loop_
_entity.id
_entity.type
_entity.pdbx_description
1 polymer ?
#
loop_
_entity_poly.entity_id
_entity_poly.type
_entity_poly.pdbx_seq_one_letter_code
_entity_poly.pdbx_strand_id
1 'polypeptide(L)'
;KAIQTFGDDDTITNGIFAGPLPLFKLKGTYKWLAFRSRLEFDFNDVEAFGVYTPELPDPLKSILGLKVEGKEYNKQPAFNFIAVDDKVLVARGAGGGVALWVREDEA
;
A
#
# COMPACT_ATOMS: atom_id res chain seq x y z
N LYS A 1 -12.81 4.25 -6.91
CA LYS A 1 -12.26 4.88 -5.69
C LYS A 1 -10.99 4.14 -5.29
N ALA A 2 -9.91 4.85 -4.97
CA ALA A 2 -8.72 4.25 -4.36
C ALA A 2 -8.87 4.33 -2.84
N ILE A 3 -8.64 3.22 -2.13
CA ILE A 3 -8.80 3.12 -0.68
C ILE A 3 -7.54 2.47 -0.11
N GLN A 4 -7.03 3.07 0.98
CA GLN A 4 -5.93 2.54 1.77
C GLN A 4 -6.50 2.16 3.15
N THR A 5 -6.31 0.91 3.54
CA THR A 5 -6.75 0.39 4.84
C THR A 5 -5.55 -0.13 5.63
N PHE A 6 -5.59 0.09 6.94
CA PHE A 6 -4.64 -0.43 7.91
C PHE A 6 -5.41 -1.35 8.87
N GLY A 7 -4.93 -2.58 9.05
CA GLY A 7 -5.46 -3.54 10.01
C GLY A 7 -4.70 -3.49 11.34
N ASP A 8 -5.31 -4.02 12.39
CA ASP A 8 -4.74 -4.06 13.74
C ASP A 8 -3.51 -4.99 13.87
N ASP A 9 -3.28 -5.84 12.87
CA ASP A 9 -2.23 -6.86 12.80
C ASP A 9 -1.03 -6.42 11.93
N ASP A 10 -0.79 -5.11 11.83
CA ASP A 10 0.20 -4.51 10.93
C ASP A 10 -0.02 -4.85 9.44
N THR A 11 -1.27 -5.20 9.06
CA THR A 11 -1.66 -5.40 7.66
C THR A 11 -1.95 -4.07 6.96
N ILE A 12 -1.48 -3.95 5.73
CA ILE A 12 -1.78 -2.83 4.84
C ILE A 12 -2.48 -3.33 3.57
N THR A 13 -3.55 -2.66 3.16
CA THR A 13 -4.25 -2.95 1.89
C THR A 13 -4.43 -1.69 1.06
N ASN A 14 -3.96 -1.71 -0.19
CA ASN A 14 -4.23 -0.65 -1.17
C ASN A 14 -5.14 -1.21 -2.26
N GLY A 15 -6.31 -0.60 -2.47
CA GLY A 15 -7.29 -1.14 -3.42
C GLY A 15 -7.96 -0.09 -4.30
N ILE A 16 -8.34 -0.52 -5.49
CA ILE A 16 -9.16 0.21 -6.46
C ILE A 16 -10.52 -0.47 -6.54
N PHE A 17 -11.57 0.30 -6.25
CA PHE A 17 -12.95 -0.18 -6.14
C PHE A 17 -13.87 0.50 -7.16
N ALA A 18 -14.79 -0.27 -7.71
CA ALA A 18 -15.95 0.21 -8.47
C ALA A 18 -17.22 -0.08 -7.66
N GLY A 19 -17.68 0.91 -6.89
CA GLY A 19 -18.72 0.69 -5.87
C GLY A 19 -18.23 -0.33 -4.82
N PRO A 20 -19.02 -1.37 -4.48
CA PRO A 20 -18.60 -2.40 -3.54
C PRO A 20 -17.64 -3.43 -4.14
N LEU A 21 -17.44 -3.45 -5.47
CA LEU A 21 -16.61 -4.43 -6.14
C LEU A 21 -15.14 -4.01 -6.12
N PRO A 22 -14.24 -4.81 -5.53
CA PRO A 22 -12.81 -4.57 -5.68
C PRO A 22 -12.35 -4.99 -7.08
N LEU A 23 -11.90 -4.01 -7.87
CA LEU A 23 -11.27 -4.28 -9.15
C LEU A 23 -9.86 -4.82 -8.95
N PHE A 24 -9.15 -4.27 -7.97
CA PHE A 24 -7.78 -4.63 -7.66
C PHE A 24 -7.47 -4.31 -6.19
N LYS A 25 -6.80 -5.20 -5.47
CA LYS A 25 -6.23 -4.93 -4.14
C LYS A 25 -4.84 -5.53 -4.05
N LEU A 26 -3.94 -4.79 -3.43
CA LEU A 26 -2.66 -5.25 -2.94
C LEU A 26 -2.74 -5.39 -1.43
N LYS A 27 -2.28 -6.53 -0.90
CA LYS A 27 -2.22 -6.78 0.54
C LYS A 27 -0.81 -7.16 0.96
N GLY A 28 -0.42 -6.72 2.15
CA GLY A 28 0.79 -7.18 2.78
C GLY A 28 0.96 -6.55 4.15
N THR A 29 2.19 -6.31 4.56
CA THR A 29 2.51 -5.82 5.90
C THR A 29 3.14 -4.45 5.87
N TYR A 30 3.01 -3.71 6.97
CA TYR A 30 3.68 -2.44 7.15
C TYR A 30 4.45 -2.39 8.46
N LYS A 31 5.32 -1.39 8.56
CA LYS A 31 6.02 -1.03 9.79
C LYS A 31 6.06 0.49 9.90
N TRP A 32 5.62 1.01 11.05
CA TRP A 32 5.75 2.42 11.37
C TRP A 32 7.09 2.72 12.06
N LEU A 33 7.83 3.69 11.51
CA LEU A 33 9.07 4.22 12.07
C LEU A 33 8.83 5.64 12.57
N ALA A 34 8.37 5.76 13.82
CA ALA A 34 7.93 7.01 14.43
C ALA A 34 8.97 8.15 14.35
N PHE A 35 10.24 7.86 14.63
CA PHE A 35 11.32 8.86 14.58
C PHE A 35 11.50 9.50 13.20
N ARG A 36 11.08 8.82 12.12
CA ARG A 36 11.24 9.29 10.73
C ARG A 36 9.91 9.71 10.10
N SER A 37 8.80 9.64 10.84
CA SER A 37 7.44 9.75 10.28
C SER A 37 7.27 8.90 9.02
N ARG A 38 7.79 7.67 9.05
CA ARG A 38 7.96 6.83 7.86
C ARG A 38 7.23 5.52 8.02
N LEU A 39 6.38 5.21 7.05
CA LEU A 39 5.70 3.93 6.93
C LEU A 39 6.39 3.11 5.86
N GLU A 40 7.03 2.02 6.25
CA GLU A 40 7.61 1.05 5.33
C GLU A 40 6.61 -0.07 5.11
N PHE A 41 6.53 -0.61 3.89
CA PHE A 41 5.57 -1.65 3.57
C PHE A 41 6.09 -2.60 2.51
N ASP A 42 5.53 -3.79 2.50
CA ASP A 42 5.71 -4.80 1.47
C ASP A 42 4.35 -5.38 1.10
N PHE A 43 4.01 -5.38 -0.19
CA PHE A 43 2.85 -6.11 -0.68
C PHE A 43 3.28 -7.49 -1.18
N ASN A 44 2.56 -8.53 -0.75
CA ASN A 44 2.87 -9.92 -1.10
C ASN A 44 1.73 -10.57 -1.88
N ASP A 45 0.49 -10.13 -1.64
CA ASP A 45 -0.70 -10.73 -2.22
C ASP A 45 -1.44 -9.74 -3.12
N VAL A 46 -2.16 -10.31 -4.10
CA VAL A 46 -3.06 -9.57 -4.97
C VAL A 46 -4.45 -10.19 -4.98
N GLU A 47 -5.45 -9.33 -5.04
CA GLU A 47 -6.82 -9.70 -5.40
C GLU A 47 -7.21 -8.89 -6.65
N ALA A 48 -7.62 -9.56 -7.72
CA ALA A 48 -8.06 -8.91 -8.95
C ALA A 48 -9.45 -9.40 -9.31
N PHE A 49 -10.37 -8.46 -9.55
CA PHE A 49 -11.78 -8.75 -9.86
C PHE A 49 -12.46 -9.72 -8.87
N GLY A 50 -12.14 -9.58 -7.57
CA GLY A 50 -12.64 -10.45 -6.50
C GLY A 50 -11.99 -11.84 -6.43
N VAL A 51 -11.00 -12.13 -7.28
CA VAL A 51 -10.22 -13.38 -7.22
C VAL A 51 -8.93 -13.12 -6.48
N TYR A 52 -8.78 -13.79 -5.34
CA TYR A 52 -7.55 -13.79 -4.54
C TYR A 52 -6.54 -14.76 -5.14
N THR A 53 -5.32 -14.29 -5.37
CA THR A 53 -4.22 -15.11 -5.90
C THR A 53 -3.06 -15.08 -4.91
N PRO A 54 -3.01 -16.02 -3.96
CA PRO A 54 -1.81 -16.24 -3.17
C PRO A 54 -0.76 -16.82 -4.11
N GLU A 55 0.47 -16.30 -4.08
CA GLU A 55 1.62 -16.86 -4.82
C GLU A 55 1.62 -16.66 -6.35
N LEU A 56 1.64 -15.39 -6.77
CA LEU A 56 2.01 -15.06 -8.14
C LEU A 56 3.45 -15.49 -8.49
N PRO A 57 3.72 -15.92 -9.74
CA PRO A 57 5.08 -16.08 -10.25
C PRO A 57 5.89 -14.78 -10.15
N ASP A 58 7.19 -14.89 -9.88
CA ASP A 58 8.11 -13.74 -9.70
C ASP A 58 8.09 -12.70 -10.82
N PRO A 59 8.00 -13.07 -12.12
CA PRO A 59 7.88 -12.09 -13.18
C PRO A 59 6.63 -11.20 -13.03
N LEU A 60 5.50 -11.79 -12.62
CA LEU A 60 4.25 -11.05 -12.40
C LEU A 60 4.32 -10.23 -11.11
N LYS A 61 4.90 -10.77 -10.04
CA LYS A 61 5.16 -10.01 -8.81
C LYS A 61 5.96 -8.75 -9.10
N SER A 62 7.03 -8.85 -9.89
CA SER A 62 7.88 -7.70 -10.24
C SER A 62 7.15 -6.64 -11.08
N ILE A 63 6.23 -7.03 -11.96
CA ILE A 63 5.43 -6.08 -12.77
C ILE A 63 4.42 -5.34 -11.88
N LEU A 64 3.84 -6.04 -10.91
CA LEU A 64 2.81 -5.51 -10.02
C LEU A 64 3.37 -4.78 -8.79
N GLY A 65 4.70 -4.72 -8.64
CA GLY A 65 5.35 -4.08 -7.49
C GLY A 65 5.21 -4.86 -6.18
N LEU A 66 4.97 -6.17 -6.28
CA LEU A 66 4.96 -7.08 -5.13
C LEU A 66 6.39 -7.49 -4.74
N LYS A 67 6.56 -7.88 -3.49
CA LYS A 67 7.82 -8.44 -2.97
C LYS A 67 8.14 -9.75 -3.70
N VAL A 68 9.39 -9.86 -4.13
CA VAL A 68 9.95 -11.08 -4.73
C VAL A 68 10.96 -11.64 -3.73
N GLU A 69 10.84 -12.91 -3.37
CA GLU A 69 11.75 -13.55 -2.42
C GLU A 69 13.18 -13.56 -2.94
N GLY A 70 14.15 -13.33 -2.06
CA GLY A 70 15.58 -13.26 -2.42
C GLY A 70 15.99 -12.00 -3.21
N LYS A 71 15.06 -11.09 -3.54
CA LYS A 71 15.38 -9.82 -4.20
C LYS A 71 15.27 -8.67 -3.22
N GLU A 72 16.41 -8.08 -2.87
CA GLU A 72 16.44 -6.87 -2.04
C GLU A 72 16.00 -5.64 -2.84
N TYR A 73 15.34 -4.71 -2.15
CA TYR A 73 15.02 -3.42 -2.74
C TYR A 73 16.24 -2.51 -2.73
N ASN A 74 16.49 -1.82 -3.85
CA ASN A 74 17.44 -0.70 -3.87
C ASN A 74 17.04 0.42 -2.90
N LYS A 75 15.73 0.59 -2.66
CA LYS A 75 15.15 1.45 -1.62
C LYS A 75 13.87 0.80 -1.12
N GLN A 76 13.75 0.60 0.20
CA GLN A 76 12.53 0.06 0.81
C GLN A 76 11.31 0.90 0.39
N PRO A 77 10.25 0.27 -0.17
CA PRO A 77 8.98 0.92 -0.40
C PRO A 77 8.45 1.54 0.88
N ALA A 78 8.20 2.85 0.82
CA ALA A 78 7.82 3.61 1.98
C ALA A 78 7.11 4.92 1.62
N PHE A 79 6.31 5.39 2.57
CA PHE A 79 5.78 6.74 2.62
C PHE A 79 6.45 7.52 3.75
N ASN A 80 7.00 8.69 3.46
CA ASN A 80 7.45 9.63 4.48
C ASN A 80 6.36 10.70 4.63
N PHE A 81 5.67 10.69 5.76
CA PHE A 81 4.58 11.61 6.03
C PHE A 81 5.12 12.99 6.35
N ILE A 82 4.55 14.00 5.70
CA ILE A 82 4.98 15.40 5.79
C ILE A 82 3.90 16.30 6.37
N ALA A 83 2.63 15.89 6.31
CA ALA A 83 1.51 16.54 6.98
C ALA A 83 0.46 15.48 7.33
N VAL A 84 -0.08 15.57 8.54
CA VAL A 84 -1.09 14.66 9.08
C VAL A 84 -2.02 15.48 9.96
N ASP A 85 -3.32 15.43 9.70
CA ASP A 85 -4.36 15.93 10.59
C ASP A 85 -5.53 14.93 10.68
N ASP A 86 -6.65 15.36 11.26
CA ASP A 86 -7.84 14.55 11.46
C ASP A 86 -8.62 14.25 10.16
N LYS A 87 -8.29 14.93 9.05
CA LYS A 87 -9.01 14.85 7.77
C LYS A 87 -8.14 14.35 6.63
N VAL A 88 -6.86 14.72 6.62
CA VAL A 88 -5.95 14.47 5.52
C VAL A 88 -4.60 13.93 5.98
N LEU A 89 -4.03 13.09 5.10
CA LEU A 89 -2.66 12.63 5.21
C LEU A 89 -1.93 13.01 3.93
N VAL A 90 -0.71 13.54 4.07
CA VAL A 90 0.19 13.83 2.95
C VAL A 90 1.51 13.14 3.17
N ALA A 91 1.96 12.38 2.18
CA ALA A 91 3.24 11.71 2.22
C ALA A 91 3.99 11.78 0.89
N ARG A 92 5.30 11.62 0.97
CA ARG A 92 6.18 11.45 -0.18
C ARG A 92 6.65 10.00 -0.30
N GLY A 93 6.42 9.40 -1.46
CA GLY A 93 6.92 8.07 -1.78
C GLY A 93 8.43 8.05 -2.02
N ALA A 94 9.05 6.88 -1.92
CA ALA A 94 10.49 6.69 -2.16
C ALA A 94 10.97 7.16 -3.55
N GLY A 95 10.09 7.11 -4.57
CA GLY A 95 10.35 7.61 -5.92
C GLY A 95 10.14 9.12 -6.11
N GLY A 96 9.76 9.85 -5.06
CA GLY A 96 9.61 11.31 -5.08
C GLY A 96 8.19 11.82 -5.33
N GLY A 97 7.25 10.96 -5.73
CA GLY A 97 5.83 11.29 -5.89
C GLY A 97 5.14 11.64 -4.58
N VAL A 98 4.04 12.39 -4.66
CA VAL A 98 3.20 12.78 -3.52
C VAL A 98 1.95 11.91 -3.49
N ALA A 99 1.60 11.43 -2.30
CA ALA A 99 0.36 10.74 -2.03
C ALA A 99 -0.45 11.57 -1.02
N LEU A 100 -1.74 11.71 -1.31
CA LEU A 100 -2.72 12.44 -0.52
C LEU A 100 -3.86 11.49 -0.20
N TRP A 101 -4.25 11.42 1.05
CA TRP A 101 -5.44 10.70 1.50
C TRP A 101 -6.39 11.70 2.16
N VAL A 102 -7.67 11.50 1.90
CA VAL A 102 -8.77 12.16 2.62
C VAL A 102 -9.52 11.06 3.36
N ARG A 103 -9.92 11.33 4.59
CA ARG A 103 -10.72 10.39 5.39
C ARG A 103 -12.02 10.05 4.66
N GLU A 104 -12.42 8.77 4.69
CA GLU A 104 -13.54 8.29 3.88
C GLU A 104 -14.88 8.93 4.22
N ASP A 105 -15.10 9.31 5.48
CA ASP A 105 -16.30 10.02 5.96
C ASP A 105 -16.34 11.50 5.54
N GLU A 106 -15.23 12.06 5.06
CA GLU A 106 -15.14 13.44 4.56
C GLU A 106 -15.16 13.52 3.01
N ALA A 107 -15.31 12.38 2.30
CA ALA A 107 -15.12 12.25 0.85
C ALA A 107 -16.38 11.87 0.06
#